data_AF-A0A8S3PW89-F1
#
_entry.id   AF-A0A8S3PW89-F1
#
_cell.length_a   1.000
_cell.length_b   1.000
_cell.length_c   1.000
_cell.angle_alpha   90.00
_cell.angle_beta   90.00
_cell.angle_gamma   90.00
#
_symmetry.space_group_name_H-M   'P 1'
#
loop_
_entity.id
_entity.type
_entity.pdbx_description
1 polymer ?
#
loop_
_entity_poly.entity_id
_entity_poly.type
_entity_poly.pdbx_seq_one_letter_code
_entity_poly.pdbx_strand_id
1 'polypeptide(L)'
;MFLQAFKNDLLELPASLIEKVSLLPDLLTESKASNTVQNYYYVFLRWKKWALSNGISSEFILLAKPIHVALYLACLVQQTHTPSPINQAFYSIRWAHKITSEISPTDSDLVKNILEGAKRRLSVPVKKKEPMTADMLSHMFDKFYWEDNLYNQRSICACLLSYSVFLLVSDLLNLKTCDVLFSKSHVRIYKEK
;
A
#
# COMPACT_ATOMS: atom_id res chain seq x y z
N MET A 1 12.69 -12.68 6.12
CA MET A 1 12.94 -12.55 4.67
C MET A 1 14.27 -11.89 4.42
N PHE A 2 14.47 -10.63 4.81
CA PHE A 2 15.74 -9.91 4.65
C PHE A 2 16.93 -10.65 5.30
N LEU A 3 16.90 -10.88 6.62
CA LEU A 3 18.00 -11.58 7.33
C LEU A 3 18.24 -13.01 6.84
N GLN A 4 17.24 -13.63 6.20
CA GLN A 4 17.39 -14.96 5.62
C GLN A 4 18.18 -14.92 4.30
N ALA A 5 18.01 -13.86 3.51
CA ALA A 5 18.75 -13.67 2.26
C ALA A 5 20.24 -13.42 2.52
N PHE A 6 20.56 -12.61 3.52
CA PHE A 6 21.95 -12.27 3.89
C PHE A 6 22.54 -13.23 4.93
N LYS A 7 21.95 -14.41 5.18
CA LYS A 7 22.37 -15.29 6.28
C LYS A 7 23.86 -15.62 6.22
N ASN A 8 24.38 -15.88 5.02
CA ASN A 8 25.80 -16.21 4.85
C ASN A 8 26.69 -14.99 5.08
N ASP A 9 26.33 -13.82 4.54
CA ASP A 9 27.09 -12.57 4.74
C ASP A 9 27.12 -12.15 6.22
N LEU A 10 26.04 -12.41 6.95
CA LEU A 10 25.96 -12.13 8.38
C LEU A 10 26.91 -13.01 9.22
N LEU A 11 27.27 -14.21 8.74
CA LEU A 11 28.20 -15.10 9.43
C LEU A 11 29.66 -14.64 9.29
N GLU A 12 29.97 -13.84 8.27
CA GLU A 12 31.31 -13.31 7.99
C GLU A 12 31.58 -11.96 8.68
N LEU A 13 30.59 -11.42 9.40
CA LEU A 13 30.71 -10.12 10.06
C LEU A 13 31.64 -10.15 11.28
N PRO A 14 32.48 -9.11 11.47
CA PRO A 14 33.19 -8.90 12.73
C PRO A 14 32.23 -8.78 13.92
N ALA A 15 32.62 -9.33 15.08
CA ALA A 15 31.79 -9.31 16.30
C ALA A 15 31.31 -7.90 16.70
N SER A 16 32.13 -6.88 16.45
CA SER A 16 31.80 -5.46 16.73
C SER A 16 30.63 -4.90 15.92
N LEU A 17 30.24 -5.56 14.82
CA LEU A 17 29.16 -5.12 13.94
C LEU A 17 27.87 -5.93 14.10
N ILE A 18 27.92 -7.06 14.80
CA ILE A 18 26.75 -7.96 14.97
C ILE A 18 25.58 -7.24 15.63
N GLU A 19 25.84 -6.43 16.66
CA GLU A 19 24.78 -5.68 17.36
C GLU A 19 24.04 -4.71 16.43
N LYS A 20 24.74 -4.16 15.42
CA LYS A 20 24.16 -3.21 14.47
C LYS A 20 23.24 -3.87 13.44
N VAL A 21 23.33 -5.19 13.25
CA VAL A 21 22.45 -5.95 12.33
C VAL A 21 20.98 -5.80 12.73
N SER A 22 20.71 -5.67 14.03
CA SER A 22 19.36 -5.47 14.57
C SER A 22 18.67 -4.19 14.06
N LEU A 23 19.45 -3.18 13.64
CA LEU A 23 18.93 -1.91 13.13
C LEU A 23 18.49 -1.99 11.65
N LEU A 24 18.98 -2.98 10.89
CA LEU A 24 18.74 -3.06 9.45
C LEU A 24 17.25 -3.26 9.10
N PRO A 25 16.49 -4.15 9.77
CA PRO A 25 15.05 -4.29 9.51
C PRO A 25 14.30 -2.97 9.68
N ASP A 26 14.57 -2.22 10.75
CA ASP A 26 13.87 -0.97 11.04
C ASP A 26 14.15 0.08 9.96
N LEU A 27 15.43 0.31 9.63
CA LEU A 27 15.84 1.22 8.57
C LEU A 27 15.26 0.84 7.19
N LEU A 28 15.13 -0.46 6.91
CA LEU A 28 14.48 -0.93 5.68
C LEU A 28 12.99 -0.60 5.68
N THR A 29 12.30 -0.74 6.81
CA THR A 29 10.89 -0.37 6.92
C THR A 29 10.65 1.13 6.84
N GLU A 30 11.62 1.95 7.27
CA GLU A 30 11.57 3.41 7.21
C GLU A 30 12.00 3.98 5.85
N SER A 31 12.62 3.17 4.98
CA SER A 31 13.07 3.59 3.64
C SER A 31 11.95 4.07 2.70
N LYS A 32 10.69 3.78 3.05
CA LYS A 32 9.47 4.21 2.34
C LYS A 32 8.36 4.46 3.36
N ALA A 33 7.25 5.06 2.90
CA ALA A 33 6.04 5.16 3.72
C ALA A 33 5.62 3.76 4.23
N SER A 34 5.26 3.68 5.52
CA SER A 34 4.98 2.40 6.21
C SER A 34 3.90 1.59 5.49
N ASN A 35 2.83 2.25 5.01
CA ASN A 35 1.78 1.61 4.22
C ASN A 35 2.30 0.97 2.92
N THR A 36 3.29 1.59 2.26
CA THR A 36 3.89 1.05 1.05
C THR A 36 4.72 -0.20 1.34
N VAL A 37 5.56 -0.15 2.38
CA VAL A 37 6.37 -1.31 2.78
C VAL A 37 5.49 -2.48 3.19
N GLN A 38 4.48 -2.22 4.03
CA GLN A 38 3.53 -3.24 4.46
C GLN A 38 2.79 -3.84 3.27
N ASN A 39 2.28 -3.01 2.35
CA ASN A 39 1.59 -3.50 1.17
C ASN A 39 2.50 -4.37 0.29
N TYR A 40 3.73 -3.94 0.01
CA TYR A 40 4.69 -4.75 -0.74
C TYR A 40 5.01 -6.06 -0.03
N TYR A 41 5.21 -6.04 1.28
CA TYR A 41 5.45 -7.25 2.06
C TYR A 41 4.27 -8.24 1.97
N TYR A 42 3.05 -7.79 2.23
CA TYR A 42 1.87 -8.65 2.16
C TYR A 42 1.62 -9.21 0.76
N VAL A 43 1.78 -8.38 -0.27
CA VAL A 43 1.59 -8.85 -1.66
C VAL A 43 2.71 -9.82 -2.06
N PHE A 44 3.94 -9.59 -1.62
CA PHE A 44 5.03 -10.55 -1.81
C PHE A 44 4.75 -11.89 -1.11
N LEU A 45 4.17 -11.88 0.09
CA LEU A 45 3.75 -13.11 0.77
C LEU A 45 2.70 -13.89 -0.03
N ARG A 46 1.81 -13.21 -0.77
CA ARG A 46 0.86 -13.87 -1.68
C ARG A 46 1.58 -14.55 -2.85
N TRP A 47 2.58 -13.89 -3.43
CA TRP A 47 3.46 -14.51 -4.42
C TRP A 47 4.17 -15.74 -3.84
N LYS A 48 4.81 -15.61 -2.67
CA LYS A 48 5.51 -16.72 -2.00
C LYS A 48 4.56 -17.90 -1.76
N LYS A 49 3.35 -17.64 -1.27
CA LYS A 49 2.33 -18.67 -1.07
C LYS A 49 1.96 -19.37 -2.37
N TRP A 50 1.68 -18.60 -3.43
CA TRP A 50 1.37 -19.17 -4.75
C TRP A 50 2.51 -20.03 -5.29
N ALA A 51 3.76 -19.54 -5.19
CA ALA A 51 4.94 -20.25 -5.67
C ALA A 51 5.13 -21.59 -4.94
N LEU A 52 5.04 -21.59 -3.60
CA LEU A 52 5.14 -22.81 -2.79
C LEU A 52 4.03 -23.81 -3.13
N SER A 53 2.78 -23.34 -3.28
CA SER A 53 1.64 -24.19 -3.66
C SER A 53 1.76 -24.78 -5.07
N ASN A 54 2.61 -24.22 -5.93
CA ASN A 54 2.88 -24.72 -7.29
C ASN A 54 4.26 -25.41 -7.40
N GLY A 55 4.86 -25.83 -6.27
CA GLY A 55 6.07 -26.65 -6.26
C GLY A 55 7.39 -25.90 -6.43
N ILE A 56 7.40 -24.56 -6.35
CA ILE A 56 8.64 -23.79 -6.31
C ILE A 56 9.18 -23.84 -4.88
N SER A 57 10.35 -24.44 -4.67
CA SER A 57 10.95 -24.55 -3.33
C SER A 57 11.20 -23.20 -2.69
N SER A 58 11.21 -23.19 -1.34
CA SER A 58 11.38 -21.97 -0.57
C SER A 58 12.71 -21.25 -0.82
N GLU A 59 13.79 -22.00 -1.11
CA GLU A 59 15.09 -21.42 -1.47
C GLU A 59 15.10 -20.68 -2.81
N PHE A 60 14.20 -21.04 -3.74
CA PHE A 60 14.15 -20.43 -5.08
C PHE A 60 13.19 -19.25 -5.19
N ILE A 61 12.56 -18.82 -4.09
CA ILE A 61 11.59 -17.72 -4.11
C ILE A 61 12.26 -16.37 -4.44
N LEU A 62 13.47 -16.14 -3.93
CA LEU A 62 14.29 -14.95 -4.22
C LEU A 62 15.20 -15.15 -5.44
N LEU A 63 15.26 -16.37 -5.97
CA LEU A 63 15.97 -16.75 -7.20
C LEU A 63 14.96 -17.13 -8.29
N ALA A 64 13.78 -16.53 -8.25
CA ALA A 64 12.69 -16.92 -9.13
C ALA A 64 13.05 -16.61 -10.58
N LYS A 65 12.84 -17.57 -11.47
CA LYS A 65 13.04 -17.37 -12.91
C LYS A 65 11.95 -16.43 -13.46
N PRO A 66 12.24 -15.62 -14.49
CA PRO A 66 11.25 -14.76 -15.14
C PRO A 66 9.95 -15.47 -15.54
N ILE A 67 10.05 -16.72 -16.00
CA ILE A 67 8.89 -17.52 -16.41
C ILE A 67 7.92 -17.81 -15.25
N HIS A 68 8.42 -18.00 -14.01
CA HIS A 68 7.55 -18.24 -12.85
C HIS A 68 6.70 -17.01 -12.54
N VAL A 69 7.31 -15.82 -12.60
CA VAL A 69 6.60 -14.56 -12.37
C VAL A 69 5.62 -14.29 -13.50
N ALA A 70 6.01 -14.51 -14.76
CA ALA A 70 5.11 -14.37 -15.91
C ALA A 70 3.85 -15.25 -15.78
N LEU A 71 4.02 -16.52 -15.39
CA LEU A 71 2.91 -17.44 -15.14
C LEU A 71 2.01 -16.96 -14.01
N TYR A 72 2.58 -16.47 -12.90
CA TYR A 72 1.79 -15.92 -11.81
C TYR A 72 0.97 -14.70 -12.22
N LEU A 73 1.56 -13.75 -12.95
CA LEU A 73 0.81 -12.61 -13.47
C LEU A 73 -0.33 -13.08 -14.39
N ALA A 74 -0.09 -14.08 -15.23
CA ALA A 74 -1.14 -14.67 -16.08
C ALA A 74 -2.28 -15.31 -15.26
N CYS A 75 -1.96 -16.05 -14.19
CA CYS A 75 -2.97 -16.58 -13.27
C CYS A 75 -3.75 -15.47 -12.58
N LEU A 76 -3.09 -14.39 -12.13
CA LEU A 76 -3.76 -13.25 -11.50
C LEU A 76 -4.75 -12.59 -12.44
N VAL A 77 -4.42 -12.47 -13.73
CA VAL A 77 -5.32 -11.90 -14.75
C VAL A 77 -6.65 -12.65 -14.83
N GLN A 78 -6.66 -13.97 -14.58
CA GLN A 78 -7.88 -14.77 -14.58
C GLN A 78 -8.75 -14.55 -13.34
N GLN A 79 -8.19 -13.95 -12.27
CA GLN A 79 -8.82 -13.85 -10.95
C GLN A 79 -9.22 -12.41 -10.58
N THR A 80 -8.90 -11.42 -11.40
CA THR A 80 -9.14 -10.00 -11.11
C THR A 80 -9.82 -9.31 -12.28
N HIS A 81 -10.56 -8.25 -11.97
CA HIS A 81 -11.23 -7.39 -12.95
C HIS A 81 -10.53 -6.04 -13.16
N THR A 82 -9.41 -5.79 -12.45
CA THR A 82 -8.68 -4.52 -12.53
C THR A 82 -7.17 -4.78 -12.64
N PRO A 83 -6.39 -3.83 -13.20
CA PRO A 83 -4.95 -3.97 -13.32
C PRO A 83 -4.18 -3.83 -12.00
N SER A 84 -4.84 -3.31 -10.94
CA SER A 84 -4.18 -2.96 -9.68
C SER A 84 -3.46 -4.16 -9.02
N PRO A 85 -4.09 -5.35 -8.85
CA PRO A 85 -3.41 -6.49 -8.23
C PRO A 85 -2.18 -6.99 -9.01
N ILE A 86 -2.18 -6.88 -10.34
CA ILE A 86 -1.05 -7.29 -11.18
C ILE A 86 0.12 -6.32 -10.99
N ASN A 87 -0.16 -5.01 -10.99
CA ASN A 87 0.86 -4.00 -10.71
C ASN A 87 1.47 -4.21 -9.32
N GLN A 88 0.63 -4.42 -8.30
CA GLN A 88 1.09 -4.68 -6.95
C GLN A 88 1.95 -5.94 -6.86
N ALA A 89 1.56 -7.03 -7.53
CA ALA A 89 2.35 -8.25 -7.60
C ALA A 89 3.72 -8.00 -8.25
N PHE A 90 3.76 -7.35 -9.41
CA PHE A 90 5.00 -7.02 -10.10
C PHE A 90 5.94 -6.17 -9.23
N TYR A 91 5.44 -5.07 -8.66
CA TYR A 91 6.29 -4.15 -7.90
C TYR A 91 6.70 -4.69 -6.53
N SER A 92 5.87 -5.53 -5.88
CA SER A 92 6.25 -6.18 -4.61
C SER A 92 7.33 -7.24 -4.81
N ILE A 93 7.24 -8.04 -5.88
CA ILE A 93 8.30 -8.99 -6.27
C ILE A 93 9.59 -8.22 -6.58
N ARG A 94 9.50 -7.14 -7.37
CA ARG A 94 10.66 -6.30 -7.68
C ARG A 94 11.29 -5.69 -6.43
N TRP A 95 10.47 -5.16 -5.53
CA TRP A 95 10.94 -4.59 -4.26
C TRP A 95 11.66 -5.64 -3.42
N ALA A 96 11.08 -6.83 -3.25
CA ALA A 96 11.66 -7.90 -2.45
C ALA A 96 13.04 -8.34 -2.96
N HIS A 97 13.22 -8.50 -4.28
CA HIS A 97 14.52 -8.86 -4.86
C HIS A 97 15.54 -7.72 -4.71
N LYS A 98 15.11 -6.46 -4.91
CA LYS A 98 16.01 -5.30 -4.76
C LYS A 98 16.53 -5.12 -3.33
N ILE A 99 15.70 -5.32 -2.31
CA ILE A 99 16.16 -5.19 -0.91
C ILE A 99 17.04 -6.36 -0.46
N THR A 100 17.03 -7.48 -1.20
CA THR A 100 17.93 -8.63 -0.98
C THR A 100 19.12 -8.64 -1.94
N SER A 101 19.35 -7.55 -2.69
CA SER A 101 20.43 -7.44 -3.67
C SER A 101 20.41 -8.53 -4.76
N GLU A 102 19.26 -9.15 -5.01
CA GLU A 102 19.08 -10.19 -6.01
C GLU A 102 18.66 -9.61 -7.37
N ILE A 103 18.99 -10.32 -8.45
CA ILE A 103 18.52 -9.97 -9.79
C ILE A 103 17.00 -10.16 -9.83
N SER A 104 16.27 -9.08 -10.09
CA SER A 104 14.82 -9.16 -10.12
C SER A 104 14.33 -9.86 -11.40
N PRO A 105 13.50 -10.93 -11.32
CA PRO A 105 12.88 -11.55 -12.49
C PRO A 105 12.02 -10.57 -13.29
N THR A 106 11.56 -9.50 -12.65
CA THR A 106 10.73 -8.45 -13.26
C THR A 106 11.51 -7.56 -14.23
N ASP A 107 12.84 -7.58 -14.20
CA ASP A 107 13.66 -6.79 -15.13
C ASP A 107 13.78 -7.48 -16.51
N SER A 108 13.33 -8.73 -16.65
CA SER A 108 13.18 -9.43 -17.93
C SER A 108 12.09 -8.83 -18.81
N ASP A 109 12.37 -8.69 -20.11
CA ASP A 109 11.40 -8.17 -21.09
C ASP A 109 10.19 -9.07 -21.26
N LEU A 110 10.31 -10.38 -21.02
CA LEU A 110 9.16 -11.28 -20.97
C LEU A 110 8.15 -10.80 -19.93
N VAL A 111 8.60 -10.56 -18.70
CA VAL A 111 7.71 -10.20 -17.58
C VAL A 111 7.12 -8.80 -17.79
N LYS A 112 7.91 -7.84 -18.29
CA LYS A 112 7.42 -6.50 -18.63
C LYS A 112 6.35 -6.55 -19.72
N ASN A 113 6.56 -7.31 -20.78
CA ASN A 113 5.58 -7.44 -21.86
C ASN A 113 4.29 -8.13 -21.38
N ILE A 114 4.40 -9.15 -20.53
CA ILE A 114 3.25 -9.80 -19.90
C ILE A 114 2.49 -8.83 -18.99
N LEU A 115 3.18 -8.02 -18.19
CA LEU A 115 2.55 -6.96 -17.38
C LEU A 115 1.76 -5.99 -18.26
N GLU A 116 2.34 -5.51 -19.36
CA GLU A 116 1.64 -4.59 -20.26
C GLU A 116 0.46 -5.24 -20.98
N GLY A 117 0.59 -6.52 -21.38
CA GLY A 117 -0.53 -7.31 -21.91
C GLY A 117 -1.67 -7.47 -20.89
N ALA A 118 -1.33 -7.82 -19.65
CA ALA A 118 -2.27 -7.95 -18.54
C ALA A 118 -3.01 -6.63 -18.26
N LYS A 119 -2.28 -5.52 -18.20
CA LYS A 119 -2.85 -4.18 -18.03
C LYS A 119 -3.85 -3.87 -19.15
N ARG A 120 -3.46 -4.04 -20.42
CA ARG A 120 -4.37 -3.78 -21.56
C ARG A 120 -5.64 -4.63 -21.51
N ARG A 121 -5.52 -5.91 -21.17
CA ARG A 121 -6.66 -6.83 -21.07
C ARG A 121 -7.65 -6.44 -19.95
N LEU A 122 -7.14 -5.89 -18.85
CA LEU A 122 -7.93 -5.54 -17.67
C LEU A 122 -8.27 -4.04 -17.59
N SER A 123 -7.77 -3.25 -18.54
CA SER A 123 -8.10 -1.83 -18.65
C SER A 123 -9.57 -1.69 -18.99
N VAL A 124 -10.35 -1.33 -17.98
CA VAL A 124 -11.74 -0.90 -18.12
C VAL A 124 -11.75 0.63 -18.06
N PRO A 125 -12.62 1.32 -18.83
CA PRO A 125 -12.81 2.76 -18.68
C PRO A 125 -13.04 3.14 -17.21
N VAL A 126 -12.30 4.12 -16.72
CA VAL A 126 -12.42 4.58 -15.34
C VAL A 126 -13.75 5.32 -15.18
N LYS A 127 -14.75 4.64 -14.60
CA LYS A 127 -15.96 5.32 -14.14
C LYS A 127 -15.66 6.01 -12.82
N LYS A 128 -15.42 7.33 -12.88
CA LYS A 128 -15.19 8.14 -11.68
C LYS A 128 -16.45 8.14 -10.81
N LYS A 129 -16.28 8.07 -9.49
CA LYS A 129 -17.38 8.35 -8.56
C LYS A 129 -17.75 9.82 -8.69
N GLU A 130 -19.05 10.10 -8.52
CA GLU A 130 -19.53 11.47 -8.46
C GLU A 130 -18.91 12.21 -7.26
N PRO A 131 -18.51 13.47 -7.43
CA PRO A 131 -17.96 14.26 -6.33
C PRO A 131 -19.06 14.54 -5.31
N MET A 132 -18.68 14.59 -4.04
CA MET A 132 -19.55 15.10 -2.99
C MET A 132 -19.75 16.61 -3.19
N THR A 133 -21.00 17.07 -3.16
CA THR A 133 -21.33 18.49 -3.30
C THR A 133 -21.74 19.11 -1.95
N ALA A 134 -21.65 20.44 -1.86
CA ALA A 134 -22.13 21.17 -0.69
C ALA A 134 -23.63 20.92 -0.44
N ASP A 135 -24.43 20.86 -1.51
CA ASP A 135 -25.88 20.60 -1.39
C ASP A 135 -26.17 19.22 -0.79
N MET A 136 -25.42 18.18 -1.20
CA MET A 136 -25.54 16.85 -0.60
C MET A 136 -25.22 16.86 0.89
N LEU A 137 -24.22 17.63 1.31
CA LEU A 137 -23.83 17.78 2.71
C LEU A 137 -24.88 18.55 3.52
N SER A 138 -25.42 19.64 2.97
CA SER A 138 -26.52 20.39 3.58
C SER A 138 -27.75 19.50 3.79
N HIS A 139 -28.16 18.75 2.77
CA HIS A 139 -29.28 17.81 2.90
C HIS A 139 -29.02 16.71 3.94
N MET A 140 -27.78 16.20 4.02
CA MET A 140 -27.41 15.21 5.02
C MET A 140 -27.45 15.79 6.44
N PHE A 141 -27.00 17.04 6.63
CA PHE A 141 -27.07 17.76 7.89
C PHE A 141 -28.54 17.95 8.32
N ASP A 142 -29.36 18.54 7.46
CA ASP A 142 -30.77 18.86 7.75
C ASP A 142 -31.57 17.60 8.13
N LYS A 143 -31.28 16.49 7.46
CA LYS A 143 -32.01 15.23 7.66
C LYS A 143 -31.63 14.49 8.94
N PHE A 144 -30.34 14.44 9.28
CA PHE A 144 -29.83 13.46 10.26
C PHE A 144 -29.19 14.08 11.51
N TYR A 145 -28.89 15.39 11.52
CA TYR A 145 -28.19 16.01 12.64
C TYR A 145 -29.05 16.12 13.91
N TRP A 146 -30.36 16.35 13.72
CA TRP A 146 -31.31 16.63 14.79
C TRP A 146 -31.89 15.38 15.48
N GLU A 147 -31.55 14.17 15.04
CA GLU A 147 -32.08 12.89 15.57
C GLU A 147 -31.49 12.50 16.95
N ASP A 148 -30.83 13.43 17.67
CA ASP A 148 -30.07 13.21 18.93
C ASP A 148 -29.19 11.94 18.91
N ASN A 149 -28.57 11.70 17.75
CA ASN A 149 -27.73 10.54 17.52
C ASN A 149 -26.28 10.99 17.35
N LEU A 150 -25.47 10.75 18.39
CA LEU A 150 -24.06 11.13 18.41
C LEU A 150 -23.27 10.54 17.24
N TYR A 151 -23.61 9.33 16.77
CA TYR A 151 -22.95 8.72 15.62
C TYR A 151 -23.23 9.52 14.34
N ASN A 152 -24.48 9.94 14.12
CA ASN A 152 -24.86 10.76 12.97
C ASN A 152 -24.20 12.14 13.06
N GLN A 153 -24.29 12.82 14.21
CA GLN A 153 -23.70 14.14 14.42
C GLN A 153 -22.18 14.14 14.20
N ARG A 154 -21.48 13.14 14.73
CA ARG A 154 -20.03 12.98 14.52
C ARG A 154 -19.69 12.75 13.05
N SER A 155 -20.43 11.87 12.37
CA SER A 155 -20.18 11.53 10.96
C SER A 155 -20.43 12.73 10.04
N ILE A 156 -21.49 13.49 10.31
CA ILE A 156 -21.81 14.72 9.55
C ILE A 156 -20.73 15.78 9.77
N CYS A 157 -20.33 16.01 11.04
CA CYS A 157 -19.24 16.93 11.36
C CYS A 157 -17.94 16.52 10.64
N ALA A 158 -17.59 15.24 10.66
CA ALA A 158 -16.42 14.70 9.96
C ALA A 158 -16.47 14.96 8.44
N CYS A 159 -17.63 14.77 7.80
CA CYS A 159 -17.81 15.07 6.39
C CYS A 159 -17.70 16.57 6.08
N LEU A 160 -18.35 17.44 6.88
CA LEU A 160 -18.31 18.90 6.70
C LEU A 160 -16.90 19.46 6.88
N LEU A 161 -16.19 19.01 7.92
CA LEU A 161 -14.80 19.40 8.17
C LEU A 161 -13.88 18.97 7.03
N SER A 162 -13.99 17.71 6.60
CA SER A 162 -13.18 17.17 5.52
C SER A 162 -13.45 17.87 4.19
N TYR A 163 -14.71 18.21 3.92
CA TYR A 163 -15.10 18.95 2.72
C TYR A 163 -14.59 20.40 2.74
N SER A 164 -14.69 21.09 3.88
CA SER A 164 -14.33 22.50 3.99
C SER A 164 -12.82 22.76 3.95
N VAL A 165 -12.02 21.82 4.48
CA VAL A 165 -10.55 21.96 4.60
C VAL A 165 -9.80 21.00 3.67
N PHE A 166 -10.52 20.21 2.87
CA PHE A 166 -9.96 19.18 1.97
C PHE A 166 -9.07 18.16 2.69
N LEU A 167 -9.49 17.73 3.88
CA LEU A 167 -8.71 16.79 4.69
C LEU A 167 -8.75 15.38 4.10
N LEU A 168 -7.60 14.71 4.10
CA LEU A 168 -7.56 13.26 3.92
C LEU A 168 -8.11 12.56 5.16
N VAL A 169 -8.61 11.34 5.00
CA VAL A 169 -9.11 10.53 6.12
C VAL A 169 -8.06 10.37 7.22
N SER A 170 -6.77 10.19 6.85
CA SER A 170 -5.68 10.11 7.83
C SER A 170 -5.53 11.40 8.64
N ASP A 171 -5.74 12.56 8.02
CA ASP A 171 -5.61 13.85 8.69
C ASP A 171 -6.78 14.06 9.64
N LEU A 172 -8.00 13.72 9.20
CA LEU A 172 -9.21 13.80 10.01
C LEU A 172 -9.13 12.90 11.25
N LEU A 173 -8.60 11.69 11.11
CA LEU A 173 -8.47 10.74 12.22
C LEU A 173 -7.40 11.14 13.23
N ASN A 174 -6.40 11.92 12.81
CA ASN A 174 -5.33 12.40 13.68
C ASN A 174 -5.60 13.80 14.25
N LEU A 175 -6.73 14.43 13.88
CA LEU A 175 -7.08 15.77 14.32
C LEU A 175 -7.37 15.81 15.82
N LYS A 176 -6.69 16.69 16.55
CA LYS A 176 -6.87 16.90 17.98
C LYS A 176 -7.71 18.16 18.24
N THR A 177 -8.29 18.26 19.43
CA THR A 177 -9.04 19.46 19.84
C THR A 177 -8.16 20.71 19.92
N CYS A 178 -6.87 20.55 20.27
CA CYS A 178 -5.90 21.65 20.28
C CYS A 178 -5.57 22.19 18.88
N ASP A 179 -5.89 21.44 17.83
CA ASP A 179 -5.64 21.84 16.45
C ASP A 179 -6.75 22.74 15.89
N VAL A 180 -7.85 22.91 16.63
CA VAL A 180 -9.04 23.66 16.19
C VAL A 180 -9.17 24.96 16.97
N LEU A 181 -9.09 26.10 16.27
CA LEU A 181 -9.30 27.43 16.85
C LEU A 181 -10.53 28.10 16.26
N PHE A 182 -11.48 28.42 17.13
CA PHE A 182 -12.68 29.18 16.78
C PHE A 182 -12.38 30.68 16.85
N SER A 183 -12.49 31.36 15.71
CA SER A 183 -12.44 32.82 15.60
C SER A 183 -13.83 33.38 15.33
N LYS A 184 -14.02 34.69 15.54
CA LYS A 184 -15.34 35.33 15.36
C LYS A 184 -15.97 35.15 13.97
N SER A 185 -15.15 35.00 12.93
CA SER A 185 -15.61 34.89 11.54
C SER A 185 -15.34 33.54 10.87
N HIS A 186 -14.53 32.67 11.47
CA HIS A 186 -14.09 31.43 10.84
C HIS A 186 -13.50 30.46 11.87
N VAL A 187 -13.36 29.21 11.46
CA VAL A 187 -12.63 28.17 12.20
C VAL A 187 -11.29 27.95 11.51
N ARG A 188 -10.21 27.86 12.30
CA ARG A 188 -8.88 27.48 11.82
C ARG A 188 -8.58 26.07 12.28
N ILE A 189 -8.03 25.26 11.37
CA ILE A 189 -7.57 23.91 11.67
C ILE A 189 -6.09 23.86 11.34
N TYR A 190 -5.27 23.52 12.32
CA TYR A 190 -3.83 23.34 12.17
C TYR A 190 -3.53 21.87 11.91
N LYS A 191 -2.54 21.62 11.06
CA LYS A 191 -2.06 20.27 10.77
C LYS A 191 -0.62 20.16 11.28
N GLU A 192 -0.37 19.34 12.29
CA GLU A 192 1.01 18.96 12.64
C GLU A 192 1.63 18.24 11.43
N LYS A 193 2.87 18.62 11.09
CA LYS A 193 3.63 18.03 9.98
C LYS A 193 4.23 16.69 10.37
#